data_AF-A0A6D2HGU5-F1
#
_entry.id   AF-A0A6D2HGU5-F1
#
_cell.length_a   1.000
_cell.length_b   1.000
_cell.length_c   1.000
_cell.angle_alpha   90.00
_cell.angle_beta   90.00
_cell.angle_gamma   90.00
#
_symmetry.space_group_name_H-M   'P 1'
#
loop_
_entity.id
_entity.type
_entity.pdbx_description
1 polymer ?
#
loop_
_entity_poly.entity_id
_entity_poly.type
_entity_poly.pdbx_seq_one_letter_code
_entity_poly.pdbx_strand_id
1 'polypeptide(L)'
;MHLLAWQRVCRPKGDGGLGIVASAEMNTSLVAKVGWRLLHDETSLWAQVVRHKYKVGDVHDSSWLRVKSNWSVVWKSMITGLREVVFQGQSWVAGDGRRICFWTDKWLTDQPLEAFAVSELPANYELCTARDLWSHETGWRFDHIAPYVPENICLELRAIVLDCDTGAKDRLSWSASADGQFSVKSAFSLLTNDATPRPDMEVFFRRVWKIRVPERVKVFLWLVSHQVIMTNVERKRRHLCDSEVCSVCRGGFETIIHVLRDCPSILGIWNRIVPALVRRDFFFKSLLEWLFDNLQEDPADNVTPWTITFAMACWWAWKWRCGNVFGENRRCPDRVQFIKDFAREVWTANKRVANQSSGAAREERQIGWLPPPGDWFKLNTDGASRGNPGLATAGGVLRDAEGRWCRGFILNIGRCSAPLAELWGVYYGLVMAWEQRCLRVELEVDSELVVGFLQTGISDTHPLFFLVRLCHGLIAKDWLVRVSHVYREANCLADGLANYAFSFPLGFSYFDVVPFEVASLFEADVLGSTRPRRVRM
;
A
#
# COMPACT_ATOMS: atom_id res chain seq x y z
N MET A 1 -20.56 -22.97 3.40
CA MET A 1 -20.20 -21.84 4.29
C MET A 1 -20.46 -22.12 5.76
N HIS A 2 -21.56 -22.79 6.15
CA HIS A 2 -21.89 -23.13 7.55
C HIS A 2 -20.85 -23.95 8.34
N LEU A 3 -19.82 -24.49 7.68
CA LEU A 3 -18.77 -25.31 8.29
C LEU A 3 -17.63 -24.49 8.92
N LEU A 4 -17.58 -23.19 8.65
CA LEU A 4 -16.60 -22.24 9.17
C LEU A 4 -17.31 -21.12 9.92
N ALA A 5 -16.66 -20.62 10.99
CA ALA A 5 -17.15 -19.46 11.73
C ALA A 5 -17.21 -18.22 10.82
N TRP A 6 -18.24 -17.40 10.98
CA TRP A 6 -18.47 -16.21 10.16
C TRP A 6 -17.26 -15.26 10.14
N GLN A 7 -16.62 -15.06 11.29
CA GLN A 7 -15.39 -14.26 11.41
C GLN A 7 -14.27 -14.74 10.49
N ARG A 8 -14.12 -16.05 10.25
CA ARG A 8 -13.12 -16.58 9.30
C ARG A 8 -13.54 -16.36 7.86
N VAL A 9 -14.83 -16.47 7.57
CA VAL A 9 -15.39 -16.24 6.22
C VAL A 9 -15.16 -14.79 5.79
N CYS A 10 -15.27 -13.83 6.71
CA CYS A 10 -15.12 -12.41 6.40
C CYS A 10 -13.68 -11.93 6.17
N ARG A 11 -12.68 -12.77 6.43
CA ARG A 11 -11.28 -12.41 6.24
C ARG A 11 -10.93 -12.19 4.76
N PRO A 12 -9.83 -11.48 4.47
CA PRO A 12 -9.26 -11.45 3.13
C PRO A 12 -9.01 -12.85 2.56
N LYS A 13 -9.06 -12.98 1.24
CA LYS A 13 -8.82 -14.27 0.56
C LYS A 13 -7.41 -14.82 0.81
N GLY A 14 -6.41 -13.95 0.97
CA GLY A 14 -5.03 -14.31 1.32
C GLY A 14 -4.95 -15.00 2.69
N ASP A 15 -5.70 -14.52 3.67
CA ASP A 15 -5.73 -15.08 5.03
C ASP A 15 -6.69 -16.27 5.17
N GLY A 16 -7.15 -16.81 4.05
CA GLY A 16 -8.08 -17.92 4.01
C GLY A 16 -9.56 -17.54 4.21
N GLY A 17 -9.95 -16.28 4.15
CA GLY A 17 -11.38 -15.94 4.08
C GLY A 17 -11.96 -15.98 2.67
N LEU A 18 -13.19 -15.47 2.52
CA LEU A 18 -13.85 -15.27 1.22
C LEU A 18 -13.80 -13.80 0.77
N GLY A 19 -13.29 -12.89 1.61
CA GLY A 19 -13.34 -11.45 1.37
C GLY A 19 -14.74 -10.87 1.51
N ILE A 20 -15.64 -11.53 2.24
CA ILE A 20 -16.97 -11.01 2.52
C ILE A 20 -16.86 -9.95 3.61
N VAL A 21 -17.43 -8.78 3.37
CA VAL A 21 -17.38 -7.70 4.35
C VAL A 21 -18.38 -7.97 5.47
N ALA A 22 -17.90 -7.93 6.71
CA ALA A 22 -18.76 -8.06 7.88
C ALA A 22 -19.58 -6.78 8.10
N SER A 23 -20.90 -6.92 8.19
CA SER A 23 -21.83 -5.78 8.17
C SER A 23 -21.69 -4.83 9.37
N ALA A 24 -21.33 -5.35 10.54
CA ALA A 24 -21.20 -4.54 11.75
C ALA A 24 -20.00 -3.58 11.64
N GLU A 25 -18.84 -4.10 11.26
CA GLU A 25 -17.60 -3.36 11.05
C GLU A 25 -17.71 -2.41 9.86
N MET A 26 -18.44 -2.82 8.81
CA MET A 26 -18.76 -1.93 7.69
C MET A 26 -19.65 -0.76 8.13
N ASN A 27 -20.67 -1.03 8.96
CA ASN A 27 -21.52 0.01 9.51
C ASN A 27 -20.71 0.97 10.40
N THR A 28 -19.84 0.47 11.28
CA THR A 28 -18.95 1.31 12.09
C THR A 28 -18.05 2.18 11.20
N SER A 29 -17.52 1.63 10.10
CA SER A 29 -16.69 2.38 9.13
C SER A 29 -17.47 3.47 8.39
N LEU A 30 -18.74 3.20 8.04
CA LEU A 30 -19.64 4.19 7.43
C LEU A 30 -19.99 5.31 8.41
N VAL A 31 -20.26 4.97 9.67
CA VAL A 31 -20.53 5.94 10.73
C VAL A 31 -19.29 6.78 11.04
N ALA A 32 -18.11 6.17 11.04
CA ALA A 32 -16.84 6.87 11.15
C ALA A 32 -16.64 7.91 10.03
N LYS A 33 -17.09 7.63 8.79
CA LYS A 33 -17.09 8.64 7.71
C LYS A 33 -17.94 9.86 8.05
N VAL A 34 -19.09 9.68 8.70
CA VAL A 34 -19.94 10.79 9.15
C VAL A 34 -19.24 11.58 10.26
N GLY A 35 -18.61 10.88 11.21
CA GLY A 35 -17.78 11.50 12.26
C GLY A 35 -16.62 12.30 11.68
N TRP A 36 -15.88 11.73 10.72
CA TRP A 36 -14.78 12.42 10.01
C TRP A 36 -15.27 13.69 9.34
N ARG A 37 -16.40 13.63 8.62
CA ARG A 37 -17.01 14.81 8.00
C ARG A 37 -17.40 15.86 9.03
N LEU A 38 -17.92 15.46 10.19
CA LEU A 38 -18.30 16.40 11.25
C LEU A 38 -17.10 17.22 11.74
N LEU A 39 -15.90 16.63 11.78
CA LEU A 39 -14.68 17.33 12.19
C LEU A 39 -14.18 18.36 11.17
N HIS A 40 -14.50 18.17 9.89
CA HIS A 40 -14.00 19.03 8.80
C HIS A 40 -15.04 20.02 8.25
N ASP A 41 -16.32 19.65 8.30
CA ASP A 41 -17.41 20.41 7.70
C ASP A 41 -18.03 21.38 8.70
N GLU A 42 -17.73 22.66 8.55
CA GLU A 42 -18.26 23.73 9.39
C GLU A 42 -19.47 24.45 8.76
N THR A 43 -19.75 24.14 7.49
CA THR A 43 -20.68 24.91 6.65
C THR A 43 -22.03 24.24 6.49
N SER A 44 -22.07 22.91 6.47
CA SER A 44 -23.31 22.17 6.27
C SER A 44 -24.26 22.33 7.47
N LEU A 45 -25.56 22.52 7.18
CA LEU A 45 -26.60 22.67 8.21
C LEU A 45 -26.61 21.51 9.22
N TRP A 46 -26.49 20.26 8.76
CA TRP A 46 -26.48 19.09 9.64
C TRP A 46 -25.29 19.11 10.61
N ALA A 47 -24.11 19.52 10.13
CA ALA A 47 -22.90 19.60 10.93
C ALA A 47 -23.02 20.71 11.97
N GLN A 48 -23.51 21.89 11.56
CA GLN A 48 -23.79 23.01 12.48
C GLN A 48 -24.77 22.61 13.59
N VAL A 49 -25.90 21.98 13.25
CA VAL A 49 -26.90 21.55 14.23
C VAL A 49 -26.30 20.55 15.23
N VAL A 50 -25.55 19.56 14.74
CA VAL A 50 -24.90 18.56 15.59
C VAL A 50 -23.84 19.20 16.50
N ARG A 51 -22.96 20.06 15.94
CA ARG A 51 -21.92 20.74 16.71
C ARG A 51 -22.51 21.58 17.84
N HIS A 52 -23.54 22.38 17.55
CA HIS A 52 -24.20 23.22 18.56
C HIS A 52 -24.92 22.38 19.63
N LYS A 53 -25.68 21.36 19.21
CA LYS A 53 -26.46 20.53 20.15
C LYS A 53 -25.58 19.74 21.12
N TYR A 54 -24.49 19.18 20.64
CA TYR A 54 -23.59 18.32 21.43
C TYR A 54 -22.33 19.04 21.91
N LYS A 55 -22.21 20.35 21.64
CA LYS A 55 -21.06 21.19 21.99
C LYS A 55 -19.74 20.61 21.47
N VAL A 56 -19.75 20.13 20.22
CA VAL A 56 -18.55 19.59 19.57
C VAL A 56 -17.57 20.74 19.37
N GLY A 57 -16.43 20.63 20.02
CA GLY A 57 -15.39 21.63 20.01
C GLY A 57 -14.09 21.08 19.44
N ASP A 58 -12.99 21.46 20.08
CA ASP A 58 -11.66 20.97 19.76
C ASP A 58 -11.55 19.44 19.92
N VAL A 59 -10.72 18.80 19.11
CA VAL A 59 -10.52 17.34 19.14
C VAL A 59 -9.85 16.87 20.43
N HIS A 60 -9.03 17.72 21.05
CA HIS A 60 -8.40 17.45 22.34
C HIS A 60 -9.39 17.59 23.51
N ASP A 61 -10.55 18.23 23.31
CA ASP A 61 -11.58 18.32 24.34
C ASP A 61 -12.38 17.01 24.45
N SER A 62 -12.05 16.21 25.47
CA SER A 62 -12.79 14.96 25.75
C SER A 62 -14.22 15.16 26.25
N SER A 63 -14.66 16.39 26.58
CA SER A 63 -15.94 16.66 27.22
C SER A 63 -17.14 16.26 26.35
N TRP A 64 -17.09 16.54 25.05
CA TRP A 64 -18.16 16.24 24.09
C TRP A 64 -18.14 14.78 23.61
N LEU A 65 -17.07 14.04 23.92
CA LEU A 65 -16.96 12.60 23.65
C LEU A 65 -17.63 11.74 24.73
N ARG A 66 -17.84 12.27 25.94
CA ARG A 66 -18.40 11.51 27.07
C ARG A 66 -19.90 11.29 26.90
N VAL A 67 -20.28 10.07 26.51
CA VAL A 67 -21.66 9.68 26.26
C VAL A 67 -22.55 9.89 27.49
N LYS A 68 -23.59 10.72 27.34
CA LYS A 68 -24.65 10.90 28.35
C LYS A 68 -25.87 10.05 28.01
N SER A 69 -26.60 9.60 29.04
CA SER A 69 -27.76 8.70 28.89
C SER A 69 -28.85 9.29 27.97
N ASN A 70 -29.08 10.60 28.08
CA ASN A 70 -30.08 11.37 27.32
C ASN A 70 -29.70 11.69 25.86
N TRP A 71 -28.54 11.24 25.38
CA TRP A 71 -28.14 11.49 23.99
C TRP A 71 -28.83 10.56 22.99
N SER A 72 -29.02 11.08 21.77
CA SER A 72 -29.68 10.36 20.68
C SER A 72 -28.85 9.14 20.25
N VAL A 73 -29.53 8.10 19.74
CA VAL A 73 -28.87 6.89 19.23
C VAL A 73 -27.91 7.22 18.09
N VAL A 74 -28.27 8.17 17.22
CA VAL A 74 -27.43 8.63 16.11
C VAL A 74 -26.12 9.21 16.62
N TRP A 75 -26.18 10.08 17.63
CA TRP A 75 -24.97 10.67 18.21
C TRP A 75 -24.12 9.64 18.93
N LYS A 76 -24.73 8.72 19.69
CA LYS A 76 -24.03 7.60 20.33
C LYS A 76 -23.26 6.76 19.31
N SER A 77 -23.91 6.41 18.19
CA SER A 77 -23.28 5.68 17.08
C SER A 77 -22.10 6.45 16.49
N MET A 78 -22.25 7.76 16.26
CA MET A 78 -21.17 8.58 15.72
C MET A 78 -19.98 8.72 16.67
N ILE A 79 -20.22 8.80 17.98
CA ILE A 79 -19.16 8.73 19.00
C ILE A 79 -18.42 7.39 18.93
N THR A 80 -19.13 6.28 18.73
CA THR A 80 -18.50 4.97 18.52
C THR A 80 -17.59 4.99 17.29
N GLY A 81 -18.07 5.46 16.14
CA GLY A 81 -17.26 5.59 14.93
C GLY A 81 -16.06 6.52 15.09
N LEU A 82 -16.21 7.62 15.84
CA LEU A 82 -15.10 8.53 16.14
C LEU A 82 -14.02 7.85 17.00
N ARG A 83 -14.42 7.18 18.07
CA ARG A 83 -13.48 6.56 19.04
C ARG A 83 -12.78 5.31 18.50
N GLU A 84 -13.54 4.42 17.87
CA GLU A 84 -13.05 3.12 17.43
C GLU A 84 -12.27 3.19 16.11
N VAL A 85 -12.54 4.22 15.30
CA VAL A 85 -11.95 4.32 13.95
C VAL A 85 -11.22 5.63 13.76
N VAL A 86 -11.93 6.77 13.87
CA VAL A 86 -11.34 8.07 13.50
C VAL A 86 -10.12 8.39 14.35
N PHE A 87 -10.21 8.32 15.68
CA PHE A 87 -9.10 8.67 16.56
C PHE A 87 -7.95 7.65 16.53
N GLN A 88 -8.19 6.43 16.06
CA GLN A 88 -7.14 5.44 15.86
C GLN A 88 -6.28 5.78 14.63
N GLY A 89 -6.92 6.26 13.56
CA GLY A 89 -6.29 6.60 12.28
C GLY A 89 -6.12 8.10 12.01
N GLN A 90 -6.37 8.97 12.99
CA GLN A 90 -6.17 10.40 12.83
C GLN A 90 -4.67 10.73 12.86
N SER A 91 -4.31 11.73 12.08
CA SER A 91 -3.02 12.39 12.11
C SER A 91 -3.20 13.87 11.76
N TRP A 92 -2.15 14.68 11.85
CA TRP A 92 -2.16 16.08 11.49
C TRP A 92 -1.15 16.39 10.39
N VAL A 93 -1.55 17.26 9.46
CA VAL A 93 -0.63 17.98 8.56
C VAL A 93 -0.35 19.35 9.16
N ALA A 94 0.93 19.65 9.36
CA ALA A 94 1.39 20.90 9.90
C ALA A 94 1.12 22.08 8.96
N GLY A 95 0.44 23.10 9.48
CA GLY A 95 0.30 24.44 8.91
C GLY A 95 1.05 25.45 9.78
N ASP A 96 0.31 26.23 10.58
CA ASP A 96 0.87 27.20 11.52
C ASP A 96 1.30 26.58 12.87
N GLY A 97 0.97 25.30 13.11
CA GLY A 97 1.36 24.51 14.28
C GLY A 97 0.63 24.87 15.57
N ARG A 98 -0.43 25.69 15.52
CA ARG A 98 -1.13 26.18 16.72
C ARG A 98 -2.12 25.19 17.31
N ARG A 99 -2.60 24.23 16.50
CA ARG A 99 -3.58 23.22 16.92
C ARG A 99 -2.96 21.86 17.19
N ILE A 100 -1.70 21.67 16.82
CA ILE A 100 -0.98 20.40 16.98
C ILE A 100 -0.29 20.40 18.34
N CYS A 101 -0.71 19.51 19.23
CA CYS A 101 0.00 19.20 20.46
C CYS A 101 1.26 18.40 20.11
N PHE A 102 2.44 19.02 20.23
CA PHE A 102 3.69 18.53 19.63
C PHE A 102 4.03 17.09 20.03
N TRP A 103 3.80 16.74 21.30
CA TRP A 103 4.20 15.47 21.89
C TRP A 103 3.15 14.37 21.79
N THR A 104 1.86 14.73 21.92
CA THR A 104 0.74 13.78 22.11
C THR A 104 -0.02 13.50 20.81
N ASP A 105 0.07 14.38 19.81
CA ASP A 105 -0.53 14.14 18.50
C ASP A 105 0.33 13.29 17.57
N LYS A 106 -0.34 12.56 16.68
CA LYS A 106 0.29 11.91 15.52
C LYS A 106 0.41 12.91 14.38
N TRP A 107 1.58 13.45 14.11
CA TRP A 107 1.75 14.44 13.02
C TRP A 107 3.05 14.30 12.24
N LEU A 108 4.12 13.83 12.89
CA LEU A 108 5.39 13.51 12.25
C LEU A 108 5.49 12.02 11.87
N THR A 109 5.08 11.13 12.79
CA THR A 109 5.20 9.67 12.64
C THR A 109 3.85 8.96 12.83
N ASP A 110 3.82 7.63 12.73
CA ASP A 110 2.63 6.82 12.97
C ASP A 110 2.22 6.74 14.44
N GLN A 111 3.10 7.17 15.35
CA GLN A 111 2.86 7.31 16.79
C GLN A 111 3.11 8.76 17.27
N PRO A 112 2.54 9.15 18.42
CA PRO A 112 2.91 10.39 19.11
C PRO A 112 4.40 10.43 19.45
N LEU A 113 5.00 11.63 19.48
CA LEU A 113 6.43 11.79 19.77
C LEU A 113 6.81 11.38 21.20
N GLU A 114 5.87 11.46 22.15
CA GLU A 114 6.08 10.97 23.52
C GLU A 114 6.41 9.46 23.57
N ALA A 115 5.94 8.67 22.60
CA ALA A 115 6.24 7.24 22.52
C ALA A 115 7.72 6.96 22.18
N PHE A 116 8.44 7.96 21.66
CA PHE A 116 9.86 7.90 21.36
C PHE A 116 10.73 8.60 22.42
N ALA A 117 10.15 9.04 23.53
CA ALA A 117 10.88 9.78 24.54
C ALA A 117 12.04 8.96 25.13
N VAL A 118 13.27 9.50 25.08
CA VAL A 118 14.48 8.87 25.67
C VAL A 118 14.77 9.35 27.10
N SER A 119 14.08 10.40 27.54
CA SER A 119 14.19 11.01 28.87
C SER A 119 12.83 11.51 29.34
N GLU A 120 12.72 11.90 30.62
CA GLU A 120 11.48 12.44 31.18
C GLU A 120 11.12 13.76 30.48
N LEU A 121 9.90 13.82 29.93
CA LEU A 121 9.41 15.01 29.23
C LEU A 121 9.23 16.20 30.20
N PRO A 122 9.34 17.45 29.71
CA PRO A 122 9.12 18.64 30.51
C PRO A 122 7.73 18.68 31.16
N ALA A 123 7.61 19.41 32.27
CA ALA A 123 6.30 19.70 32.85
C ALA A 123 5.40 20.43 31.83
N ASN A 124 4.10 20.08 31.80
CA ASN A 124 3.10 20.61 30.87
C ASN A 124 3.36 20.32 29.38
N TYR A 125 4.13 19.28 29.05
CA TYR A 125 4.39 18.90 27.66
C TYR A 125 3.11 18.65 26.84
N GLU A 126 2.03 18.18 27.48
CA GLU A 126 0.72 17.93 26.87
C GLU A 126 0.09 19.20 26.27
N LEU A 127 0.43 20.38 26.80
CA LEU A 127 -0.07 21.68 26.36
C LEU A 127 0.85 22.37 25.34
N CYS A 128 2.04 21.81 25.10
CA CYS A 128 3.04 22.39 24.21
C CYS A 128 2.65 22.15 22.75
N THR A 129 2.45 23.24 22.00
CA THR A 129 2.09 23.16 20.58
C THR A 129 3.33 23.13 19.69
N ALA A 130 3.17 22.65 18.46
CA ALA A 130 4.25 22.69 17.47
C ALA A 130 4.74 24.13 17.22
N ARG A 131 3.83 25.11 17.28
CA ARG A 131 4.18 26.53 17.16
C ARG A 131 5.09 27.03 18.28
N ASP A 132 4.96 26.53 19.50
CA ASP A 132 5.77 26.97 20.64
C ASP A 132 7.25 26.57 20.51
N LEU A 133 7.51 25.49 19.78
CA LEU A 133 8.84 24.94 19.53
C LEU A 133 9.42 25.39 18.17
N TRP A 134 8.77 26.35 17.51
CA TRP A 134 9.21 26.90 16.22
C TRP A 134 9.64 28.36 16.34
N SER A 135 10.77 28.68 15.72
CA SER A 135 11.29 30.02 15.54
C SER A 135 11.22 30.41 14.07
N HIS A 136 10.80 31.64 13.78
CA HIS A 136 10.75 32.17 12.41
C HIS A 136 12.13 32.29 11.75
N GLU A 137 13.18 32.56 12.54
CA GLU A 137 14.53 32.77 12.02
C GLU A 137 15.33 31.48 11.90
N THR A 138 15.17 30.58 12.88
CA THR A 138 16.03 29.40 13.04
C THR A 138 15.30 28.07 12.85
N GLY A 139 13.98 28.10 12.63
CA GLY A 139 13.16 26.89 12.53
C GLY A 139 12.94 26.22 13.89
N TRP A 140 12.97 24.88 13.92
CA TRP A 140 12.77 24.10 15.14
C TRP A 140 13.80 24.45 16.23
N ARG A 141 13.31 24.66 17.46
CA ARG A 141 14.14 24.89 18.65
C ARG A 141 14.70 23.58 19.19
N PHE A 142 15.71 23.04 18.50
CA PHE A 142 16.29 21.73 18.84
C PHE A 142 16.85 21.64 20.27
N ASP A 143 17.26 22.76 20.87
CA ASP A 143 17.70 22.79 22.28
C ASP A 143 16.62 22.29 23.26
N HIS A 144 15.34 22.46 22.89
CA HIS A 144 14.18 22.03 23.67
C HIS A 144 13.59 20.68 23.22
N ILE A 145 14.12 20.08 22.14
CA ILE A 145 13.57 18.86 21.52
C ILE A 145 14.58 17.71 21.60
N ALA A 146 15.81 17.94 21.13
CA ALA A 146 16.86 16.93 21.01
C ALA A 146 17.21 16.17 22.30
N PRO A 147 17.12 16.76 23.51
CA PRO A 147 17.35 16.01 24.75
C PRO A 147 16.31 14.90 25.01
N TYR A 148 15.14 14.97 24.38
CA TYR A 148 13.99 14.12 24.67
C TYR A 148 13.72 13.08 23.60
N VAL A 149 14.22 13.26 22.38
CA VAL A 149 13.98 12.33 21.26
C VAL A 149 15.28 11.84 20.62
N PRO A 150 15.27 10.66 19.99
CA PRO A 150 16.40 10.16 19.22
C PRO A 150 16.76 11.07 18.04
N GLU A 151 18.02 11.00 17.60
CA GLU A 151 18.52 11.79 16.47
C GLU A 151 17.72 11.55 15.17
N ASN A 152 17.18 10.35 14.93
CA ASN A 152 16.38 10.10 13.73
C ASN A 152 15.08 10.93 13.71
N ILE A 153 14.48 11.21 14.87
CA ILE A 153 13.30 12.09 14.97
C ILE A 153 13.71 13.54 14.71
N CYS A 154 14.86 13.98 15.23
CA CYS A 154 15.42 15.29 14.91
C CYS A 154 15.65 15.47 13.41
N LEU A 155 16.19 14.45 12.74
CA LEU A 155 16.41 14.46 11.29
C LEU A 155 15.10 14.47 10.49
N GLU A 156 14.03 13.83 10.97
CA GLU A 156 12.70 13.90 10.35
C GLU A 156 12.04 15.27 10.55
N LEU A 157 12.18 15.86 11.74
CA LEU A 157 11.68 17.21 12.03
C LEU A 157 12.31 18.27 11.12
N ARG A 158 13.61 18.16 10.82
CA ARG A 158 14.32 19.09 9.90
C ARG A 158 13.70 19.14 8.51
N ALA A 159 13.05 18.06 8.06
CA ALA A 159 12.39 18.00 6.76
C ALA A 159 11.01 18.70 6.74
N ILE A 160 10.50 19.12 7.90
CA ILE A 160 9.19 19.78 8.05
C ILE A 160 9.38 21.24 8.40
N VAL A 161 8.65 22.11 7.70
CA VAL A 161 8.63 23.56 7.92
C VAL A 161 7.20 24.00 8.25
N LEU A 162 7.05 24.78 9.33
CA LEU A 162 5.78 25.41 9.65
C LEU A 162 5.56 26.63 8.78
N ASP A 163 4.37 26.74 8.19
CA ASP A 163 3.99 27.89 7.39
C ASP A 163 3.29 28.92 8.26
N CYS A 164 4.04 29.96 8.58
CA CYS A 164 3.66 30.95 9.56
C CYS A 164 3.24 32.28 8.92
N ASP A 165 3.49 32.43 7.62
CA ASP A 165 3.38 33.70 6.90
C ASP A 165 2.25 33.71 5.87
N THR A 166 1.88 32.55 5.31
CA THR A 166 0.82 32.47 4.27
C THR A 166 -0.59 32.30 4.85
N GLY A 167 -0.72 32.15 6.18
CA GLY A 167 -2.02 31.91 6.84
C GLY A 167 -2.51 30.47 6.75
N ALA A 168 -1.60 29.52 6.48
CA ALA A 168 -1.85 28.10 6.55
C ALA A 168 -2.42 27.67 7.90
N LYS A 169 -3.46 26.84 7.90
CA LYS A 169 -4.01 26.24 9.13
C LYS A 169 -3.65 24.77 9.20
N ASP A 170 -3.41 24.28 10.40
CA ASP A 170 -3.27 22.85 10.67
C ASP A 170 -4.52 22.08 10.21
N ARG A 171 -4.32 20.91 9.60
CA ARG A 171 -5.39 20.07 9.06
C ARG A 171 -5.30 18.66 9.63
N LEU A 172 -6.45 18.07 9.94
CA LEU A 172 -6.54 16.65 10.22
C LEU A 172 -6.33 15.84 8.93
N SER A 173 -5.59 14.75 9.05
CA SER A 173 -5.22 13.82 8.00
C SER A 173 -5.57 12.40 8.41
N TRP A 174 -5.87 11.56 7.44
CA TRP A 174 -6.16 10.15 7.65
C TRP A 174 -4.89 9.32 7.43
N SER A 175 -4.26 8.84 8.51
CA SER A 175 -2.96 8.15 8.45
C SER A 175 -3.00 6.81 7.72
N ALA A 176 -4.17 6.19 7.60
CA ALA A 176 -4.35 4.97 6.83
C ALA A 176 -4.54 5.21 5.31
N SER A 177 -4.28 6.42 4.82
CA SER A 177 -4.17 6.73 3.39
C SER A 177 -2.97 7.64 3.10
N ALA A 178 -2.25 7.38 2.00
CA ALA A 178 -1.06 8.15 1.64
C ALA A 178 -1.37 9.61 1.27
N ASP A 179 -2.56 9.86 0.72
CA ASP A 179 -3.06 11.20 0.37
C ASP A 179 -3.72 11.94 1.55
N GLY A 180 -3.77 11.30 2.73
CA GLY A 180 -4.43 11.83 3.92
C GLY A 180 -5.96 11.84 3.85
N GLN A 181 -6.58 11.28 2.80
CA GLN A 181 -8.03 11.28 2.66
C GLN A 181 -8.69 10.08 3.34
N PHE A 182 -9.80 10.36 4.01
CA PHE A 182 -10.61 9.31 4.63
C PHE A 182 -11.42 8.54 3.57
N SER A 183 -11.29 7.22 3.57
CA SER A 183 -12.16 6.33 2.81
C SER A 183 -12.76 5.25 3.70
N VAL A 184 -13.98 4.81 3.39
CA VAL A 184 -14.62 3.70 4.13
C VAL A 184 -13.78 2.42 4.02
N LYS A 185 -13.09 2.24 2.88
CA LYS A 185 -12.22 1.07 2.64
C LYS A 185 -11.00 1.06 3.57
N SER A 186 -10.30 2.19 3.69
CA SER A 186 -9.13 2.29 4.59
C SER A 186 -9.55 2.25 6.05
N ALA A 187 -10.67 2.89 6.41
CA ALA A 187 -11.30 2.80 7.73
C ALA A 187 -11.66 1.36 8.12
N PHE A 188 -12.30 0.62 7.21
CA PHE A 188 -12.64 -0.79 7.43
C PHE A 188 -11.38 -1.65 7.58
N SER A 189 -10.36 -1.40 6.77
CA SER A 189 -9.10 -2.14 6.85
C SER A 189 -8.39 -1.89 8.19
N LEU A 190 -8.40 -0.65 8.68
CA LEU A 190 -7.87 -0.29 10.00
C LEU A 190 -8.63 -1.00 11.13
N LEU A 191 -9.97 -0.97 11.08
CA LEU A 191 -10.84 -1.57 12.10
C LEU A 191 -10.74 -3.10 12.15
N THR A 192 -10.52 -3.74 11.01
CA THR A 192 -10.47 -5.22 10.88
C THR A 192 -9.06 -5.78 10.88
N ASN A 193 -8.04 -4.94 11.10
CA ASN A 193 -6.65 -5.38 11.15
C ASN A 193 -6.44 -6.30 12.35
N ASP A 194 -6.22 -7.59 12.09
CA ASP A 194 -6.05 -8.61 13.11
C ASP A 194 -4.55 -8.83 13.35
N ALA A 195 -4.01 -8.16 14.37
CA ALA A 195 -2.60 -8.24 14.74
C ALA A 195 -2.19 -9.59 15.38
N THR A 196 -3.09 -10.57 15.46
CA THR A 196 -2.73 -11.87 16.06
C THR A 196 -1.72 -12.60 15.17
N PRO A 197 -0.53 -12.96 15.70
CA PRO A 197 0.48 -13.66 14.94
C PRO A 197 -0.05 -15.00 14.44
N ARG A 198 0.06 -15.24 13.13
CA ARG A 198 -0.38 -16.49 12.49
C ARG A 198 0.62 -16.89 11.41
N PRO A 199 0.69 -18.18 11.06
CA PRO A 199 1.42 -18.60 9.87
C PRO A 199 0.89 -17.85 8.65
N ASP A 200 1.79 -17.20 7.91
CA ASP A 200 1.45 -16.58 6.65
C ASP A 200 1.08 -17.67 5.64
N MET A 201 -0.21 -17.70 5.29
CA MET A 201 -0.78 -18.63 4.33
C MET A 201 -1.19 -17.91 3.04
N GLU A 202 -0.77 -16.66 2.82
CA GLU A 202 -1.18 -15.85 1.68
C GLU A 202 -0.79 -16.55 0.37
N VAL A 203 0.45 -17.04 0.28
CA VAL A 203 0.94 -17.78 -0.88
C VAL A 203 0.09 -19.03 -1.13
N PHE A 204 -0.24 -19.77 -0.07
CA PHE A 204 -1.03 -20.99 -0.15
C PHE A 204 -2.45 -20.70 -0.68
N PHE A 205 -3.18 -19.77 -0.06
CA PHE A 205 -4.56 -19.46 -0.48
C PHE A 205 -4.61 -18.77 -1.84
N ARG A 206 -3.58 -17.97 -2.17
CA ARG A 206 -3.41 -17.41 -3.51
C ARG A 206 -3.30 -18.51 -4.56
N ARG A 207 -2.57 -19.61 -4.30
CA ARG A 207 -2.56 -20.78 -5.19
C ARG A 207 -3.96 -21.36 -5.36
N VAL A 208 -4.70 -21.58 -4.27
CA VAL A 208 -6.08 -22.11 -4.30
C VAL A 208 -7.02 -21.25 -5.16
N TRP A 209 -6.95 -19.92 -5.03
CA TRP A 209 -7.85 -19.01 -5.74
C TRP A 209 -7.48 -18.73 -7.20
N LYS A 210 -6.19 -18.83 -7.55
CA LYS A 210 -5.69 -18.59 -8.91
C LYS A 210 -5.96 -19.72 -9.91
N ILE A 211 -6.26 -20.93 -9.43
CA ILE A 211 -6.51 -22.10 -10.29
C ILE A 211 -7.61 -21.79 -11.31
N ARG A 212 -7.40 -22.16 -12.58
CA ARG A 212 -8.40 -21.97 -13.64
C ARG A 212 -9.42 -23.11 -13.68
N VAL A 213 -10.23 -23.22 -12.63
CA VAL A 213 -11.32 -24.20 -12.48
C VAL A 213 -12.64 -23.51 -12.12
N PRO A 214 -13.80 -24.17 -12.27
CA PRO A 214 -15.08 -23.60 -11.85
C PRO A 214 -15.07 -23.16 -10.38
N GLU A 215 -15.72 -22.04 -10.05
CA GLU A 215 -15.70 -21.45 -8.70
C GLU A 215 -16.13 -22.43 -7.60
N ARG A 216 -17.08 -23.34 -7.87
CA ARG A 216 -17.48 -24.40 -6.94
C ARG A 216 -16.32 -25.33 -6.53
N VAL A 217 -15.38 -25.58 -7.43
CA VAL A 217 -14.19 -26.39 -7.17
C VAL A 217 -13.19 -25.62 -6.32
N LYS A 218 -13.02 -24.31 -6.57
CA LYS A 218 -12.19 -23.43 -5.71
C LYS A 218 -12.73 -23.37 -4.29
N VAL A 219 -14.04 -23.16 -4.13
CA VAL A 219 -14.70 -23.13 -2.81
C VAL A 219 -14.56 -24.48 -2.10
N PHE A 220 -14.65 -25.59 -2.84
CA PHE A 220 -14.38 -26.91 -2.28
C PHE A 220 -12.94 -27.05 -1.79
N LEU A 221 -11.94 -26.74 -2.62
CA LEU A 221 -10.54 -26.80 -2.22
C LEU A 221 -10.23 -25.85 -1.06
N TRP A 222 -10.88 -24.70 -0.99
CA TRP A 222 -10.83 -23.79 0.14
C TRP A 222 -11.36 -24.44 1.43
N LEU A 223 -12.51 -25.15 1.39
CA LEU A 223 -13.01 -25.92 2.54
C LEU A 223 -12.08 -27.07 2.93
N VAL A 224 -11.45 -27.73 1.96
CA VAL A 224 -10.45 -28.78 2.20
C VAL A 224 -9.21 -28.18 2.88
N SER A 225 -8.77 -27.01 2.43
CA SER A 225 -7.62 -26.29 3.00
C SER A 225 -7.85 -25.88 4.45
N HIS A 226 -9.09 -25.52 4.79
CA HIS A 226 -9.51 -25.28 6.17
C HIS A 226 -9.75 -26.56 6.98
N GLN A 227 -9.66 -27.73 6.34
CA GLN A 227 -9.87 -29.04 6.94
C GLN A 227 -11.27 -29.21 7.57
N VAL A 228 -12.30 -28.66 6.93
CA VAL A 228 -13.67 -28.62 7.49
C VAL A 228 -14.70 -29.42 6.70
N ILE A 229 -14.32 -30.12 5.63
CA ILE A 229 -15.28 -30.92 4.86
C ILE A 229 -15.79 -32.12 5.68
N MET A 230 -17.07 -32.46 5.49
CA MET A 230 -17.84 -33.37 6.36
C MET A 230 -17.54 -34.86 6.13
N THR A 231 -16.29 -35.24 6.36
CA THR A 231 -15.85 -36.63 6.48
C THR A 231 -16.38 -37.28 7.76
N ASN A 232 -16.39 -38.61 7.87
CA ASN A 232 -16.90 -39.26 9.07
C ASN A 232 -16.07 -38.95 10.33
N VAL A 233 -14.76 -38.70 10.20
CA VAL A 233 -13.93 -38.18 11.32
C VAL A 233 -14.46 -36.82 11.79
N GLU A 234 -14.70 -35.88 10.87
CA GLU A 234 -15.25 -34.56 11.21
C GLU A 234 -16.69 -34.62 11.71
N ARG A 235 -17.51 -35.52 11.17
CA ARG A 235 -18.88 -35.75 11.64
C ARG A 235 -18.91 -36.30 13.05
N LYS A 236 -18.07 -37.28 13.38
CA LYS A 236 -17.96 -37.84 14.73
C LYS A 236 -17.48 -36.79 15.72
N ARG A 237 -16.43 -36.03 15.36
CA ARG A 237 -15.92 -34.89 16.14
C ARG A 237 -17.01 -33.85 16.42
N ARG A 238 -17.94 -33.64 15.50
CA ARG A 238 -19.08 -32.71 15.63
C ARG A 238 -20.35 -33.37 16.20
N HIS A 239 -20.27 -34.61 16.66
CA HIS A 239 -21.41 -35.39 17.20
C HIS A 239 -22.57 -35.59 16.20
N LEU A 240 -22.26 -35.76 14.91
CA LEU A 240 -23.21 -35.97 13.80
C LEU A 240 -23.21 -37.41 13.26
N CYS A 241 -22.38 -38.28 13.82
CA CYS A 241 -22.39 -39.73 13.62
C CYS A 241 -21.55 -40.43 14.70
N ASP A 242 -21.79 -41.72 14.90
CA ASP A 242 -21.12 -42.50 15.96
C ASP A 242 -19.82 -43.16 15.48
N SER A 243 -19.64 -43.31 14.17
CA SER A 243 -18.48 -43.98 13.57
C SER A 243 -17.70 -43.04 12.65
N GLU A 244 -16.38 -43.11 12.75
CA GLU A 244 -15.44 -42.40 11.88
C GLU A 244 -14.94 -43.26 10.71
N VAL A 245 -15.40 -44.51 10.60
CA VAL A 245 -14.98 -45.47 9.57
C VAL A 245 -15.48 -45.03 8.19
N CYS A 246 -14.67 -45.19 7.16
CA CYS A 246 -15.05 -44.91 5.78
C CYS A 246 -16.12 -45.89 5.29
N SER A 247 -17.27 -45.36 4.87
CA SER A 247 -18.38 -46.16 4.34
C SER A 247 -18.09 -46.77 2.96
N VAL A 248 -17.12 -46.23 2.24
CA VAL A 248 -16.76 -46.67 0.88
C VAL A 248 -15.80 -47.86 0.92
N CYS A 249 -14.68 -47.77 1.63
CA CYS A 249 -13.69 -48.85 1.68
C CYS A 249 -13.81 -49.76 2.90
N ARG A 250 -14.47 -49.29 3.97
CA ARG A 250 -14.63 -49.98 5.26
C ARG A 250 -13.31 -50.39 5.96
N GLY A 251 -12.16 -49.91 5.46
CA GLY A 251 -10.83 -50.36 5.89
C GLY A 251 -10.05 -49.37 6.75
N GLY A 252 -10.61 -48.20 7.09
CA GLY A 252 -9.92 -47.19 7.90
C GLY A 252 -10.78 -45.99 8.24
N PHE A 253 -10.20 -45.04 8.98
CA PHE A 253 -10.84 -43.78 9.33
C PHE A 253 -11.00 -42.88 8.10
N GLU A 254 -12.19 -42.31 7.94
CA GLU A 254 -12.50 -41.40 6.86
C GLU A 254 -11.97 -39.99 7.20
N THR A 255 -10.67 -39.79 7.02
CA THR A 255 -10.05 -38.45 7.04
C THR A 255 -10.18 -37.78 5.67
N ILE A 256 -9.89 -36.48 5.61
CA ILE A 256 -9.90 -35.73 4.34
C ILE A 256 -8.90 -36.33 3.34
N ILE A 257 -7.66 -36.55 3.78
CA ILE A 257 -6.63 -37.13 2.92
C ILE A 257 -6.97 -38.57 2.52
N HIS A 258 -7.64 -39.33 3.40
CA HIS A 258 -8.15 -40.65 3.03
C HIS A 258 -9.16 -40.55 1.88
N VAL A 259 -10.19 -39.72 2.00
CA VAL A 259 -11.22 -39.60 0.95
C VAL A 259 -10.65 -39.11 -0.37
N LEU A 260 -9.69 -38.18 -0.32
CA LEU A 260 -9.17 -37.54 -1.52
C LEU A 260 -7.98 -38.26 -2.15
N ARG A 261 -7.22 -39.06 -1.39
CA ARG A 261 -5.95 -39.67 -1.85
C ARG A 261 -5.82 -41.16 -1.50
N ASP A 262 -5.99 -41.52 -0.23
CA ASP A 262 -5.54 -42.85 0.27
C ASP A 262 -6.62 -43.95 0.19
N CYS A 263 -7.88 -43.57 0.02
CA CYS A 263 -8.98 -44.53 -0.08
C CYS A 263 -8.77 -45.44 -1.30
N PRO A 264 -8.89 -46.77 -1.16
CA PRO A 264 -8.77 -47.70 -2.30
C PRO A 264 -9.64 -47.32 -3.52
N SER A 265 -10.79 -46.67 -3.28
CA SER A 265 -11.70 -46.20 -4.33
C SER A 265 -11.16 -45.06 -5.22
N ILE A 266 -10.18 -44.28 -4.74
CA ILE A 266 -9.53 -43.18 -5.47
C ILE A 266 -8.04 -43.46 -5.74
N LEU A 267 -7.39 -44.28 -4.92
CA LEU A 267 -5.97 -44.63 -5.04
C LEU A 267 -5.62 -45.18 -6.44
N GLY A 268 -6.46 -46.08 -6.98
CA GLY A 268 -6.27 -46.63 -8.32
C GLY A 268 -6.33 -45.58 -9.44
N ILE A 269 -7.07 -44.49 -9.23
CA ILE A 269 -7.17 -43.36 -10.16
C ILE A 269 -5.89 -42.53 -10.10
N TRP A 270 -5.40 -42.20 -8.90
CA TRP A 270 -4.13 -41.50 -8.73
C TRP A 270 -2.95 -42.27 -9.33
N ASN A 271 -2.89 -43.59 -9.14
CA ASN A 271 -1.85 -44.42 -9.76
C ASN A 271 -1.85 -44.37 -11.30
N ARG A 272 -2.97 -44.01 -11.94
CA ARG A 272 -3.08 -43.87 -13.40
C ARG A 272 -2.89 -42.43 -13.90
N ILE A 273 -3.01 -41.44 -13.02
CA ILE A 273 -2.91 -40.00 -13.37
C ILE A 273 -1.55 -39.42 -12.97
N VAL A 274 -1.01 -39.80 -11.82
CA VAL A 274 0.27 -39.31 -11.29
C VAL A 274 1.44 -40.03 -11.98
N PRO A 275 2.43 -39.30 -12.54
CA PRO A 275 3.62 -39.89 -13.12
C PRO A 275 4.40 -40.74 -12.11
N ALA A 276 4.89 -41.91 -12.52
CA ALA A 276 5.52 -42.88 -11.61
C ALA A 276 6.68 -42.30 -10.79
N LEU A 277 7.48 -41.42 -11.39
CA LEU A 277 8.64 -40.77 -10.77
C LEU A 277 8.29 -39.92 -9.53
N VAL A 278 7.09 -39.33 -9.49
CA VAL A 278 6.67 -38.44 -8.39
C VAL A 278 5.65 -39.08 -7.44
N ARG A 279 5.26 -40.34 -7.68
CA ARG A 279 4.22 -41.02 -6.87
C ARG A 279 4.62 -41.15 -5.41
N ARG A 280 5.88 -41.48 -5.11
CA ARG A 280 6.36 -41.61 -3.74
C ARG A 280 6.08 -40.31 -2.98
N ASP A 281 6.61 -39.20 -3.46
CA ASP A 281 6.44 -37.89 -2.82
C ASP A 281 4.97 -37.48 -2.76
N PHE A 282 4.17 -37.80 -3.78
CA PHE A 282 2.74 -37.51 -3.80
C PHE A 282 1.97 -38.20 -2.66
N PHE A 283 2.27 -39.46 -2.36
CA PHE A 283 1.55 -40.24 -1.35
C PHE A 283 2.07 -40.05 0.09
N PHE A 284 3.31 -39.58 0.26
CA PHE A 284 3.89 -39.37 1.60
C PHE A 284 3.56 -37.99 2.23
N LYS A 285 3.15 -36.99 1.44
CA LYS A 285 2.91 -35.62 1.93
C LYS A 285 1.72 -35.50 2.89
N SER A 286 1.78 -34.55 3.81
CA SER A 286 0.59 -34.15 4.59
C SER A 286 -0.46 -33.48 3.69
N LEU A 287 -1.70 -33.32 4.16
CA LEU A 287 -2.79 -32.74 3.35
C LEU A 287 -2.45 -31.35 2.80
N LEU A 288 -1.88 -30.47 3.61
CA LEU A 288 -1.59 -29.10 3.20
C LEU A 288 -0.38 -29.04 2.26
N GLU A 289 0.69 -29.79 2.54
CA GLU A 289 1.84 -29.90 1.61
C GLU A 289 1.40 -30.49 0.26
N TRP A 290 0.56 -31.53 0.31
CA TRP A 290 0.01 -32.18 -0.87
C TRP A 290 -0.81 -31.21 -1.73
N LEU A 291 -1.65 -30.38 -1.11
CA LEU A 291 -2.37 -29.32 -1.84
C LEU A 291 -1.42 -28.24 -2.36
N PHE A 292 -0.48 -27.77 -1.53
CA PHE A 292 0.41 -26.69 -1.88
C PHE A 292 1.21 -27.00 -3.15
N ASP A 293 1.80 -28.20 -3.21
CA ASP A 293 2.67 -28.60 -4.32
C ASP A 293 1.90 -28.88 -5.61
N ASN A 294 0.72 -29.51 -5.50
CA ASN A 294 -0.08 -29.85 -6.67
C ASN A 294 -0.92 -28.67 -7.21
N LEU A 295 -0.99 -27.56 -6.48
CA LEU A 295 -1.64 -26.31 -6.90
C LEU A 295 -0.64 -25.24 -7.36
N GLN A 296 0.63 -25.62 -7.54
CA GLN A 296 1.64 -24.75 -8.14
C GLN A 296 1.40 -24.59 -9.65
N GLU A 297 1.52 -23.36 -10.16
CA GLU A 297 1.35 -23.09 -11.59
C GLU A 297 2.34 -23.90 -12.45
N ASP A 298 1.80 -24.52 -13.51
CA ASP A 298 2.58 -25.30 -14.48
C ASP A 298 3.25 -24.39 -15.53
N PRO A 299 4.41 -24.79 -16.08
CA PRO A 299 4.94 -24.21 -17.31
C PRO A 299 3.93 -24.33 -18.46
N ALA A 300 3.90 -23.35 -19.36
CA ALA A 300 2.83 -23.12 -20.34
C ALA A 300 2.69 -24.18 -21.46
N ASP A 301 3.48 -25.25 -21.45
CA ASP A 301 3.63 -26.18 -22.58
C ASP A 301 2.75 -27.43 -22.51
N ASN A 302 1.91 -27.57 -21.47
CA ASN A 302 1.02 -28.73 -21.34
C ASN A 302 -0.32 -28.54 -22.09
N VAL A 303 -0.76 -29.60 -22.81
CA VAL A 303 -2.07 -29.69 -23.46
C VAL A 303 -3.21 -29.43 -22.46
N THR A 304 -3.05 -29.89 -21.22
CA THR A 304 -3.92 -29.54 -20.08
C THR A 304 -3.05 -29.38 -18.84
N PRO A 305 -3.12 -28.25 -18.13
CA PRO A 305 -2.37 -28.05 -16.89
C PRO A 305 -2.65 -29.16 -15.86
N TRP A 306 -1.60 -29.61 -15.18
CA TRP A 306 -1.66 -30.55 -14.06
C TRP A 306 -2.55 -30.01 -12.96
N THR A 307 -2.41 -28.73 -12.63
CA THR A 307 -3.23 -28.04 -11.61
C THR A 307 -4.74 -28.23 -11.80
N ILE A 308 -5.22 -28.11 -13.04
CA ILE A 308 -6.65 -28.31 -13.38
C ILE A 308 -7.02 -29.77 -13.21
N THR A 309 -6.19 -30.69 -13.72
CA THR A 309 -6.42 -32.14 -13.62
C THR A 309 -6.50 -32.60 -12.16
N PHE A 310 -5.55 -32.15 -11.33
CA PHE A 310 -5.50 -32.42 -9.91
C PHE A 310 -6.72 -31.87 -9.16
N ALA A 311 -7.05 -30.59 -9.35
CA ALA A 311 -8.20 -29.95 -8.71
C ALA A 311 -9.52 -30.65 -9.06
N MET A 312 -9.69 -31.03 -10.33
CA MET A 312 -10.86 -31.77 -10.79
C MET A 312 -10.91 -33.19 -10.22
N ALA A 313 -9.78 -33.89 -10.11
CA ALA A 313 -9.69 -35.20 -9.49
C ALA A 313 -10.11 -35.16 -8.01
N CYS A 314 -9.62 -34.18 -7.23
CA CYS A 314 -10.03 -33.97 -5.84
C CYS A 314 -11.53 -33.71 -5.71
N TRP A 315 -12.09 -32.84 -6.56
CA TRP A 315 -13.53 -32.55 -6.57
C TRP A 315 -14.37 -33.80 -6.86
N TRP A 316 -13.97 -34.60 -7.85
CA TRP A 316 -14.71 -35.79 -8.24
C TRP A 316 -14.52 -36.96 -7.26
N ALA A 317 -13.36 -37.08 -6.61
CA ALA A 317 -13.16 -38.01 -5.49
C ALA A 317 -14.22 -37.79 -4.40
N TRP A 318 -14.40 -36.52 -4.00
CA TRP A 318 -15.45 -36.14 -3.06
C TRP A 318 -16.85 -36.43 -3.59
N LYS A 319 -17.16 -36.04 -4.83
CA LYS A 319 -18.48 -36.27 -5.43
C LYS A 319 -18.84 -37.75 -5.54
N TRP A 320 -17.91 -38.62 -5.94
CA TRP A 320 -18.16 -40.07 -6.01
C TRP A 320 -18.33 -40.68 -4.63
N ARG A 321 -17.57 -40.23 -3.62
CA ARG A 321 -17.81 -40.62 -2.23
C ARG A 321 -19.22 -40.23 -1.79
N CYS A 322 -19.64 -38.99 -2.01
CA CYS A 322 -21.01 -38.54 -1.68
C CYS A 322 -22.06 -39.36 -2.44
N GLY A 323 -21.87 -39.60 -3.74
CA GLY A 323 -22.78 -40.42 -4.54
C GLY A 323 -22.92 -41.85 -4.00
N ASN A 324 -21.83 -42.46 -3.52
CA ASN A 324 -21.88 -43.78 -2.89
C ASN A 324 -22.67 -43.77 -1.58
N VAL A 325 -22.53 -42.72 -0.77
CA VAL A 325 -23.20 -42.62 0.54
C VAL A 325 -24.70 -42.31 0.40
N PHE A 326 -25.06 -41.45 -0.54
CA PHE A 326 -26.44 -40.97 -0.70
C PHE A 326 -27.23 -41.68 -1.81
N GLY A 327 -26.66 -42.72 -2.43
CA GLY A 327 -27.34 -43.51 -3.46
C GLY A 327 -27.44 -42.83 -4.84
N GLU A 328 -26.71 -41.74 -5.06
CA GLU A 328 -26.75 -40.96 -6.31
C GLU A 328 -25.65 -41.35 -7.32
N ASN A 329 -24.86 -42.39 -7.05
CA ASN A 329 -23.70 -42.68 -7.87
C ASN A 329 -24.10 -43.22 -9.25
N ARG A 330 -23.81 -42.46 -10.30
CA ARG A 330 -23.95 -42.93 -11.68
C ARG A 330 -22.77 -43.84 -12.03
N ARG A 331 -23.04 -44.93 -12.75
CA ARG A 331 -21.97 -45.81 -13.26
C ARG A 331 -21.10 -45.02 -14.24
N CYS A 332 -19.81 -44.91 -13.94
CA CYS A 332 -18.80 -44.30 -14.81
C CYS A 332 -17.78 -45.41 -15.15
N PRO A 333 -17.78 -45.91 -16.40
CA PRO A 333 -16.93 -47.04 -16.79
C PRO A 333 -15.42 -46.74 -16.68
N ASP A 334 -14.99 -45.53 -17.06
CA ASP A 334 -13.61 -45.07 -16.86
C ASP A 334 -13.57 -43.70 -16.19
N ARG A 335 -13.33 -43.72 -14.88
CA ARG A 335 -13.18 -42.53 -14.04
C ARG A 335 -11.93 -41.69 -14.35
N VAL A 336 -10.86 -42.31 -14.85
CA VAL A 336 -9.61 -41.62 -15.19
C VAL A 336 -9.80 -40.81 -16.46
N GLN A 337 -10.38 -41.43 -17.49
CA GLN A 337 -10.67 -40.77 -18.76
C GLN A 337 -11.66 -39.62 -18.56
N PHE A 338 -12.70 -39.85 -17.74
CA PHE A 338 -13.66 -38.83 -17.35
C PHE A 338 -13.01 -37.58 -16.73
N ILE A 339 -12.07 -37.74 -15.79
CA ILE A 339 -11.34 -36.60 -15.20
C ILE A 339 -10.53 -35.85 -16.27
N LYS A 340 -9.81 -36.57 -17.14
CA LYS A 340 -8.98 -35.98 -18.20
C LYS A 340 -9.81 -35.20 -19.21
N ASP A 341 -10.96 -35.75 -19.64
CA ASP A 341 -11.87 -35.08 -20.57
C ASP A 341 -12.43 -33.79 -19.96
N PHE A 342 -12.89 -33.85 -18.71
CA PHE A 342 -13.45 -32.68 -18.04
C PHE A 342 -12.40 -31.59 -17.78
N ALA A 343 -11.17 -31.97 -17.41
CA ALA A 343 -10.06 -31.03 -17.24
C ALA A 343 -9.72 -30.32 -18.56
N ARG A 344 -9.72 -31.05 -19.69
CA ARG A 344 -9.54 -30.48 -21.03
C ARG A 344 -10.64 -29.49 -21.40
N GLU A 345 -11.89 -29.82 -21.10
CA GLU A 345 -13.03 -28.95 -21.35
C GLU A 345 -12.90 -27.62 -20.58
N VAL A 346 -12.61 -27.70 -19.28
CA VAL A 346 -12.40 -26.53 -18.41
C VAL A 346 -11.25 -25.65 -18.92
N TRP A 347 -10.12 -26.26 -19.31
CA TRP A 347 -8.98 -25.52 -19.85
C TRP A 347 -9.32 -24.79 -21.15
N THR A 348 -10.02 -25.46 -22.06
CA THR A 348 -10.42 -24.91 -23.36
C THR A 348 -11.38 -23.73 -23.18
N ALA A 349 -12.35 -23.85 -22.27
CA ALA A 349 -13.27 -22.76 -21.95
C ALA A 349 -12.53 -21.51 -21.43
N ASN A 350 -11.54 -21.70 -20.53
CA ASN A 350 -10.77 -20.59 -19.97
C ASN A 350 -9.84 -19.91 -20.99
N LYS A 351 -9.25 -20.65 -21.94
CA LYS A 351 -8.42 -20.06 -23.02
C LYS A 351 -9.21 -19.10 -23.92
N ARG A 352 -10.47 -19.43 -24.23
CA ARG A 352 -11.32 -18.59 -25.10
C ARG A 352 -11.58 -17.20 -24.51
N VAL A 353 -11.68 -17.09 -23.19
CA VAL A 353 -11.90 -15.81 -22.48
C VAL A 353 -10.61 -14.97 -22.43
N ALA A 354 -9.45 -15.59 -22.23
CA ALA A 354 -8.18 -14.88 -22.11
C ALA A 354 -7.77 -14.15 -23.42
N ASN A 355 -7.97 -14.79 -24.58
CA ASN A 355 -7.59 -14.22 -25.88
C ASN A 355 -8.41 -12.98 -26.29
N GLN A 356 -9.50 -12.65 -25.61
CA GLN A 356 -10.29 -11.45 -25.88
C GLN A 356 -9.71 -10.19 -25.20
N SER A 357 -8.62 -10.32 -24.43
CA SER A 357 -8.12 -9.27 -23.52
C SER A 357 -6.63 -8.89 -23.68
N SER A 358 -5.97 -9.23 -24.79
CA SER A 358 -4.57 -8.86 -25.01
C SER A 358 -4.41 -7.36 -25.30
N GLY A 359 -3.82 -6.62 -24.34
CA GLY A 359 -3.55 -5.19 -24.39
C GLY A 359 -2.35 -4.75 -25.25
N ALA A 360 -2.27 -3.42 -25.45
CA ALA A 360 -1.44 -2.70 -26.42
C ALA A 360 0.06 -3.07 -26.50
N ALA A 361 0.62 -2.98 -27.72
CA ALA A 361 2.02 -3.19 -28.04
C ALA A 361 2.94 -2.16 -27.34
N ARG A 362 4.19 -2.56 -27.04
CA ARG A 362 5.23 -1.69 -26.49
C ARG A 362 6.30 -1.42 -27.55
N GLU A 363 6.78 -0.19 -27.64
CA GLU A 363 7.82 0.28 -28.58
C GLU A 363 9.11 0.62 -27.81
N GLU A 364 10.27 0.39 -28.41
CA GLU A 364 11.57 0.79 -27.85
C GLU A 364 11.97 2.19 -28.33
N ARG A 365 12.36 3.08 -27.42
CA ARG A 365 12.78 4.46 -27.70
C ARG A 365 14.13 4.76 -27.05
N GLN A 366 14.96 5.55 -27.71
CA GLN A 366 16.22 6.07 -27.15
C GLN A 366 15.95 7.36 -26.40
N ILE A 367 16.36 7.41 -25.13
CA ILE A 367 16.11 8.52 -24.21
C ILE A 367 17.46 9.14 -23.81
N GLY A 368 17.59 10.45 -23.94
CA GLY A 368 18.73 11.24 -23.45
C GLY A 368 18.29 12.66 -23.13
N TRP A 369 19.13 13.40 -22.42
CA TRP A 369 18.84 14.78 -22.07
C TRP A 369 18.85 15.67 -23.32
N LEU A 370 17.97 16.68 -23.34
CA LEU A 370 17.87 17.64 -24.43
C LEU A 370 17.92 19.08 -23.88
N PRO A 371 18.67 20.00 -24.53
CA PRO A 371 18.69 21.40 -24.12
C PRO A 371 17.32 22.06 -24.27
N PRO A 372 17.01 23.09 -23.45
CA PRO A 372 15.78 23.85 -23.59
C PRO A 372 15.79 24.72 -24.86
N PRO A 373 14.63 25.13 -25.38
CA PRO A 373 14.54 25.97 -26.56
C PRO A 373 14.88 27.45 -26.27
N GLY A 374 15.66 28.10 -27.14
CA GLY A 374 15.72 29.57 -27.23
C GLY A 374 16.26 30.29 -25.98
N ASP A 375 15.45 31.14 -25.35
CA ASP A 375 15.78 31.96 -24.18
C ASP A 375 15.42 31.29 -22.84
N TRP A 376 15.19 29.97 -22.85
CA TRP A 376 14.79 29.20 -21.67
C TRP A 376 16.00 28.61 -20.95
N PHE A 377 15.90 28.56 -19.63
CA PHE A 377 16.79 27.77 -18.78
C PHE A 377 16.12 26.45 -18.45
N LYS A 378 16.91 25.38 -18.34
CA LYS A 378 16.43 24.05 -17.93
C LYS A 378 16.92 23.75 -16.53
N LEU A 379 15.98 23.48 -15.65
CA LEU A 379 16.21 23.08 -14.27
C LEU A 379 15.86 21.60 -14.14
N ASN A 380 16.87 20.76 -13.98
CA ASN A 380 16.69 19.35 -13.65
C ASN A 380 16.87 19.18 -12.14
N THR A 381 15.92 18.52 -11.48
CA THR A 381 16.01 18.21 -10.04
C THR A 381 15.73 16.74 -9.79
N ASP A 382 16.30 16.22 -8.72
CA ASP A 382 16.04 14.87 -8.23
C ASP A 382 16.17 14.79 -6.70
N GLY A 383 15.50 13.81 -6.10
CA GLY A 383 15.54 13.52 -4.68
C GLY A 383 15.91 12.06 -4.41
N ALA A 384 16.91 11.85 -3.56
CA ALA A 384 17.35 10.51 -3.16
C ALA A 384 16.97 10.24 -1.70
N SER A 385 16.42 9.05 -1.40
CA SER A 385 16.19 8.60 -0.03
C SER A 385 16.58 7.13 0.16
N ARG A 386 17.41 6.86 1.17
CA ARG A 386 17.88 5.51 1.56
C ARG A 386 16.92 4.88 2.58
N GLY A 387 15.66 4.73 2.19
CA GLY A 387 14.56 4.23 3.02
C GLY A 387 13.26 4.99 2.76
N ASN A 388 12.18 4.64 3.47
CA ASN A 388 10.93 5.41 3.41
C ASN A 388 10.18 5.36 4.76
N PRO A 389 10.51 6.25 5.72
CA PRO A 389 11.54 7.30 5.63
C PRO A 389 12.96 6.75 5.79
N GLY A 390 13.93 7.45 5.21
CA GLY A 390 15.35 7.12 5.27
C GLY A 390 16.22 8.36 5.14
N LEU A 391 17.55 8.21 5.26
CA LEU A 391 18.47 9.34 5.02
C LEU A 391 18.21 9.88 3.61
N ALA A 392 18.00 11.17 3.51
CA ALA A 392 17.46 11.79 2.32
C ALA A 392 18.20 13.07 1.94
N THR A 393 18.33 13.24 0.64
CA THR A 393 19.05 14.33 0.00
C THR A 393 18.32 14.74 -1.28
N ALA A 394 18.66 15.90 -1.81
CA ALA A 394 18.20 16.35 -3.12
C ALA A 394 19.35 17.04 -3.85
N GLY A 395 19.21 17.13 -5.16
CA GLY A 395 20.18 17.80 -6.01
C GLY A 395 19.54 18.30 -7.28
N GLY A 396 20.22 19.23 -7.95
CA GLY A 396 19.74 19.72 -9.21
C GLY A 396 20.69 20.67 -9.89
N VAL A 397 20.40 20.94 -11.15
CA VAL A 397 21.25 21.71 -12.04
C VAL A 397 20.41 22.62 -12.94
N LEU A 398 20.89 23.84 -13.10
CA LEU A 398 20.36 24.85 -14.00
C LEU A 398 21.31 25.02 -15.18
N ARG A 399 20.77 24.86 -16.39
CA ARG A 399 21.51 24.96 -17.67
C ARG A 399 20.83 25.95 -18.62
N ASP A 400 21.62 26.59 -19.48
CA ASP A 400 21.11 27.47 -20.54
C ASP A 400 20.71 26.67 -21.80
N ALA A 401 20.27 27.37 -22.84
CA ALA A 401 19.84 26.78 -24.12
C ALA A 401 20.97 26.14 -24.93
N GLU A 402 22.23 26.48 -24.64
CA GLU A 402 23.39 25.78 -25.19
C GLU A 402 23.79 24.55 -24.35
N GLY A 403 23.05 24.27 -23.27
CA GLY A 403 23.33 23.18 -22.34
C GLY A 403 24.52 23.44 -21.41
N ARG A 404 25.01 24.69 -21.33
CA ARG A 404 26.11 25.04 -20.45
C ARG A 404 25.64 25.10 -19.01
N TRP A 405 26.54 24.74 -18.10
CA TRP A 405 26.32 24.85 -16.66
C TRP A 405 26.15 26.31 -16.25
N CYS A 406 25.00 26.67 -15.68
CA CYS A 406 24.81 27.97 -15.06
C CYS A 406 25.07 27.89 -13.56
N ARG A 407 24.42 26.93 -12.89
CA ARG A 407 24.58 26.68 -11.46
C ARG A 407 24.03 25.30 -11.10
N GLY A 408 24.62 24.64 -10.10
CA GLY A 408 24.05 23.43 -9.50
C GLY A 408 23.89 23.58 -8.00
N PHE A 409 23.16 22.65 -7.39
CA PHE A 409 22.99 22.59 -5.96
C PHE A 409 22.88 21.16 -5.46
N ILE A 410 23.16 21.03 -4.17
CA ILE A 410 22.89 19.85 -3.36
C ILE A 410 22.24 20.27 -2.05
N LEU A 411 21.45 19.36 -1.50
CA LEU A 411 20.75 19.54 -0.25
C LEU A 411 20.82 18.24 0.53
N ASN A 412 21.45 18.26 1.70
CA ASN A 412 21.30 17.18 2.67
C ASN A 412 20.18 17.54 3.66
N ILE A 413 19.06 16.83 3.53
CA ILE A 413 17.79 17.14 4.20
C ILE A 413 17.78 16.56 5.62
N GLY A 414 18.41 15.39 5.80
CA GLY A 414 18.28 14.59 7.01
C GLY A 414 17.54 13.31 6.70
N ARG A 415 16.33 13.13 7.22
CA ARG A 415 15.57 11.88 7.06
C ARG A 415 14.16 12.16 6.58
N CYS A 416 13.78 11.67 5.41
CA CYS A 416 12.42 11.84 4.88
C CYS A 416 12.04 10.79 3.82
N SER A 417 10.80 10.86 3.33
CA SER A 417 10.32 10.02 2.24
C SER A 417 10.87 10.49 0.89
N ALA A 418 10.97 9.58 -0.08
CA ALA A 418 11.45 9.93 -1.42
C ALA A 418 10.64 11.07 -2.08
N PRO A 419 9.29 11.08 -2.07
CA PRO A 419 8.53 12.21 -2.62
C PRO A 419 8.78 13.55 -1.92
N LEU A 420 9.06 13.52 -0.61
CA LEU A 420 9.40 14.75 0.14
C LEU A 420 10.79 15.26 -0.25
N ALA A 421 11.76 14.37 -0.43
CA ALA A 421 13.10 14.74 -0.91
C ALA A 421 13.07 15.38 -2.31
N GLU A 422 12.30 14.78 -3.21
CA GLU A 422 12.07 15.28 -4.58
C GLU A 422 11.47 16.69 -4.59
N LEU A 423 10.42 16.92 -3.80
CA LEU A 423 9.80 18.23 -3.65
C LEU A 423 10.75 19.26 -3.04
N TRP A 424 11.63 18.87 -2.12
CA TRP A 424 12.65 19.77 -1.58
C TRP A 424 13.67 20.15 -2.65
N GLY A 425 14.07 19.20 -3.51
CA GLY A 425 14.88 19.46 -4.69
C GLY A 425 14.22 20.48 -5.61
N VAL A 426 12.93 20.29 -5.94
CA VAL A 426 12.15 21.25 -6.73
C VAL A 426 12.13 22.63 -6.06
N TYR A 427 11.79 22.70 -4.78
CA TYR A 427 11.66 23.97 -4.06
C TYR A 427 12.97 24.78 -4.11
N TYR A 428 14.09 24.17 -3.71
CA TYR A 428 15.38 24.85 -3.72
C TYR A 428 15.90 25.13 -5.13
N GLY A 429 15.63 24.26 -6.10
CA GLY A 429 15.91 24.53 -7.50
C GLY A 429 15.18 25.76 -8.03
N LEU A 430 13.89 25.92 -7.69
CA LEU A 430 13.10 27.09 -8.04
C LEU A 430 13.60 28.36 -7.34
N VAL A 431 13.95 28.28 -6.04
CA VAL A 431 14.58 29.40 -5.32
C VAL A 431 15.87 29.83 -6.02
N MET A 432 16.75 28.88 -6.33
CA MET A 432 18.01 29.15 -7.00
C MET A 432 17.80 29.82 -8.37
N ALA A 433 16.88 29.31 -9.19
CA ALA A 433 16.60 29.87 -10.51
C ALA A 433 15.98 31.28 -10.42
N TRP A 434 15.10 31.51 -9.45
CA TRP A 434 14.53 32.83 -9.17
C TRP A 434 15.61 33.85 -8.75
N GLU A 435 16.52 33.46 -7.86
CA GLU A 435 17.63 34.32 -7.42
C GLU A 435 18.63 34.63 -8.55
N GLN A 436 18.82 33.70 -9.49
CA GLN A 436 19.59 33.91 -10.73
C GLN A 436 18.87 34.79 -11.76
N ARG A 437 17.64 35.24 -11.48
CA ARG A 437 16.80 36.06 -12.37
C ARG A 437 16.52 35.39 -13.73
N CYS A 438 16.44 34.07 -13.75
CA CYS A 438 16.07 33.31 -14.94
C CYS A 438 14.57 33.49 -15.21
N LEU A 439 14.15 34.37 -16.12
CA LEU A 439 12.73 34.70 -16.32
C LEU A 439 11.90 33.57 -16.97
N ARG A 440 12.54 32.56 -17.55
CA ARG A 440 11.90 31.46 -18.27
C ARG A 440 12.59 30.15 -17.92
N VAL A 441 11.89 29.26 -17.21
CA VAL A 441 12.44 28.02 -16.68
C VAL A 441 11.59 26.82 -17.09
N GLU A 442 12.23 25.83 -17.68
CA GLU A 442 11.69 24.49 -17.87
C GLU A 442 12.19 23.60 -16.73
N LEU A 443 11.31 23.29 -15.78
CA LEU A 443 11.54 22.37 -14.68
C LEU A 443 11.24 20.94 -15.14
N GLU A 444 12.24 20.08 -15.10
CA GLU A 444 12.17 18.66 -15.40
C GLU A 444 12.43 17.84 -14.12
N VAL A 445 11.50 16.94 -13.81
CA VAL A 445 11.57 16.02 -12.66
C VAL A 445 11.25 14.62 -13.14
N ASP A 446 11.93 13.59 -12.64
CA ASP A 446 11.68 12.20 -13.07
C ASP A 446 10.61 11.45 -12.26
N SER A 447 10.08 12.12 -11.24
CA SER A 447 8.93 11.67 -10.47
C SER A 447 7.61 12.16 -11.07
N GLU A 448 6.91 11.28 -11.78
CA GLU A 448 5.57 11.54 -12.32
C GLU A 448 4.57 11.96 -11.23
N LEU A 449 4.73 11.41 -10.01
CA LEU A 449 3.95 11.79 -8.84
C LEU A 449 4.12 13.28 -8.50
N VAL A 450 5.38 13.74 -8.42
CA VAL A 450 5.71 15.13 -8.06
C VAL A 450 5.27 16.10 -9.16
N VAL A 451 5.45 15.73 -10.43
CA VAL A 451 4.93 16.51 -11.56
C VAL A 451 3.41 16.63 -11.46
N GLY A 452 2.72 15.53 -11.17
CA GLY A 452 1.28 15.54 -10.91
C GLY A 452 0.88 16.50 -9.79
N PHE A 453 1.58 16.45 -8.65
CA PHE A 453 1.32 17.36 -7.52
C PHE A 453 1.46 18.84 -7.91
N LEU A 454 2.47 19.18 -8.70
CA LEU A 454 2.71 20.56 -9.13
C LEU A 454 1.71 21.02 -10.20
N GLN A 455 1.24 20.14 -11.07
CA GLN A 455 0.31 20.48 -12.15
C GLN A 455 -1.16 20.50 -11.70
N THR A 456 -1.60 19.51 -10.92
CA THR A 456 -3.02 19.37 -10.53
C THR A 456 -3.29 19.83 -9.10
N GLY A 457 -2.25 20.04 -8.29
CA GLY A 457 -2.39 20.27 -6.86
C GLY A 457 -2.70 18.99 -6.07
N ILE A 458 -2.74 19.12 -4.75
CA ILE A 458 -3.07 18.05 -3.81
C ILE A 458 -4.03 18.57 -2.73
N SER A 459 -4.69 17.64 -2.02
CA SER A 459 -5.55 17.98 -0.89
C SER A 459 -4.72 18.58 0.25
N ASP A 460 -5.32 19.53 0.97
CA ASP A 460 -4.80 20.12 2.20
C ASP A 460 -4.65 19.12 3.37
N THR A 461 -5.20 17.91 3.23
CA THR A 461 -5.01 16.79 4.16
C THR A 461 -3.78 15.93 3.83
N HIS A 462 -3.14 16.13 2.66
CA HIS A 462 -1.98 15.36 2.25
C HIS A 462 -0.73 15.81 3.03
N PRO A 463 0.10 14.90 3.56
CA PRO A 463 1.32 15.26 4.31
C PRO A 463 2.33 16.17 3.59
N LEU A 464 2.30 16.22 2.26
CA LEU A 464 3.22 17.01 1.43
C LEU A 464 2.64 18.36 1.01
N PHE A 465 1.41 18.68 1.44
CA PHE A 465 0.69 19.89 1.06
C PHE A 465 1.48 21.17 1.33
N PHE A 466 2.16 21.25 2.49
CA PHE A 466 2.94 22.42 2.86
C PHE A 466 3.99 22.76 1.80
N LEU A 467 4.75 21.76 1.32
CA LEU A 467 5.85 21.98 0.38
C LEU A 467 5.37 22.17 -1.07
N VAL A 468 4.29 21.48 -1.46
CA VAL A 468 3.65 21.73 -2.77
C VAL A 468 3.13 23.17 -2.83
N ARG A 469 2.52 23.67 -1.75
CA ARG A 469 2.08 25.07 -1.66
C ARG A 469 3.25 26.05 -1.78
N LEU A 470 4.38 25.77 -1.11
CA LEU A 470 5.59 26.61 -1.23
C LEU A 470 6.11 26.64 -2.67
N CYS A 471 6.13 25.49 -3.37
CA CYS A 471 6.50 25.42 -4.79
C CYS A 471 5.53 26.22 -5.67
N HIS A 472 4.21 26.09 -5.45
CA HIS A 472 3.20 26.90 -6.14
C HIS A 472 3.39 28.40 -5.90
N GLY A 473 3.72 28.80 -4.68
CA GLY A 473 4.03 30.19 -4.34
C GLY A 473 5.23 30.75 -5.12
N LEU A 474 6.26 29.94 -5.39
CA LEU A 474 7.39 30.31 -6.25
C LEU A 474 7.01 30.33 -7.73
N ILE A 475 6.29 29.33 -8.21
CA ILE A 475 5.85 29.22 -9.61
C ILE A 475 4.94 30.40 -9.98
N ALA A 476 4.11 30.89 -9.04
CA ALA A 476 3.19 32.00 -9.25
C ALA A 476 3.83 33.40 -9.23
N LYS A 477 5.15 33.52 -9.05
CA LYS A 477 5.87 34.79 -9.15
C LYS A 477 5.91 35.32 -10.59
N ASP A 478 6.47 36.51 -10.78
CA ASP A 478 6.58 37.18 -12.08
C ASP A 478 7.69 36.58 -12.97
N TRP A 479 7.46 35.36 -13.48
CA TRP A 479 8.30 34.61 -14.41
C TRP A 479 7.49 33.49 -15.09
N LEU A 480 8.06 32.84 -16.11
CA LEU A 480 7.43 31.72 -16.81
C LEU A 480 8.08 30.39 -16.40
N VAL A 481 7.32 29.52 -15.74
CA VAL A 481 7.77 28.16 -15.37
C VAL A 481 6.93 27.11 -16.09
N ARG A 482 7.60 26.15 -16.74
CA ARG A 482 6.97 24.95 -17.31
C ARG A 482 7.44 23.73 -16.54
N VAL A 483 6.51 22.97 -15.99
CA VAL A 483 6.82 21.73 -15.26
C VAL A 483 6.53 20.54 -16.17
N SER A 484 7.52 19.68 -16.35
CA SER A 484 7.39 18.49 -17.20
C SER A 484 8.06 17.27 -16.55
N HIS A 485 7.54 16.09 -16.90
CA HIS A 485 8.14 14.83 -16.50
C HIS A 485 9.19 14.40 -17.53
N VAL A 486 10.34 13.96 -17.03
CA VAL A 486 11.42 13.38 -17.82
C VAL A 486 11.70 11.95 -17.36
N TYR A 487 12.19 11.09 -18.24
CA TYR A 487 12.61 9.76 -17.78
C TYR A 487 13.98 9.84 -17.08
N ARG A 488 14.21 8.95 -16.11
CA ARG A 488 15.47 8.86 -15.33
C ARG A 488 16.74 8.84 -16.19
N GLU A 489 16.69 8.21 -17.36
CA GLU A 489 17.82 8.16 -18.30
C GLU A 489 18.25 9.55 -18.79
N ALA A 490 17.33 10.52 -18.83
CA ALA A 490 17.59 11.91 -19.18
C ALA A 490 17.73 12.84 -17.96
N ASN A 491 17.62 12.31 -16.73
CA ASN A 491 17.78 13.06 -15.47
C ASN A 491 19.02 12.62 -14.66
N CYS A 492 19.93 11.83 -15.26
CA CYS A 492 21.06 11.20 -14.57
C CYS A 492 21.98 12.20 -13.85
N LEU A 493 22.16 13.41 -14.39
CA LEU A 493 23.00 14.43 -13.74
C LEU A 493 22.38 14.95 -12.43
N ALA A 494 21.07 15.15 -12.38
CA ALA A 494 20.38 15.57 -11.15
C ALA A 494 20.40 14.44 -10.10
N ASP A 495 20.17 13.19 -10.51
CA ASP A 495 20.32 12.00 -9.65
C ASP A 495 21.76 11.85 -9.13
N GLY A 496 22.75 12.10 -9.98
CA GLY A 496 24.16 12.13 -9.56
C GLY A 496 24.43 13.17 -8.46
N LEU A 497 23.89 14.39 -8.62
CA LEU A 497 24.00 15.44 -7.60
C LEU A 497 23.25 15.08 -6.31
N ALA A 498 22.04 14.54 -6.41
CA ALA A 498 21.27 14.10 -5.26
C ALA A 498 22.00 12.99 -4.47
N ASN A 499 22.66 12.05 -5.16
CA ASN A 499 23.48 11.04 -4.51
C ASN A 499 24.79 11.60 -3.94
N TYR A 500 25.42 12.55 -4.63
CA TYR A 500 26.63 13.22 -4.14
C TYR A 500 26.37 14.00 -2.84
N ALA A 501 25.18 14.57 -2.68
CA ALA A 501 24.77 15.28 -1.46
C ALA A 501 24.90 14.44 -0.17
N PHE A 502 24.90 13.10 -0.23
CA PHE A 502 25.12 12.25 0.94
C PHE A 502 26.52 12.40 1.56
N SER A 503 27.51 12.89 0.81
CA SER A 503 28.86 13.14 1.35
C SER A 503 29.00 14.50 2.03
N PHE A 504 27.94 15.31 2.08
CA PHE A 504 27.94 16.65 2.66
C PHE A 504 27.26 16.68 4.03
N PRO A 505 27.60 17.65 4.90
CA PRO A 505 26.84 17.91 6.11
C PRO A 505 25.40 18.35 5.77
N LEU A 506 24.52 18.29 6.76
CA LEU A 506 23.14 18.79 6.65
C LEU A 506 23.10 20.23 6.14
N GLY A 507 22.17 20.52 5.24
CA GLY A 507 21.95 21.86 4.69
C GLY A 507 22.12 21.94 3.17
N PHE A 508 21.99 23.17 2.68
CA PHE A 508 22.01 23.52 1.26
C PHE A 508 23.39 24.02 0.83
N SER A 509 23.84 23.66 -0.37
CA SER A 509 25.07 24.17 -0.97
C SER A 509 24.91 24.32 -2.48
N TYR A 510 25.50 25.38 -3.05
CA TYR A 510 25.48 25.65 -4.49
C TYR A 510 26.88 25.54 -5.10
N PHE A 511 26.91 25.30 -6.41
CA PHE A 511 28.12 25.13 -7.19
C PHE A 511 28.03 25.99 -8.46
N ASP A 512 28.94 26.96 -8.58
CA ASP A 512 29.09 27.77 -9.80
C ASP A 512 29.85 27.02 -10.91
N VAL A 513 30.55 25.93 -10.56
CA VAL A 513 31.30 25.05 -11.48
C VAL A 513 30.86 23.61 -11.27
N VAL A 514 30.90 22.80 -12.33
CA VAL A 514 30.56 21.37 -12.29
C VAL A 514 31.46 20.64 -11.27
N PRO A 515 30.89 19.96 -10.26
CA PRO A 515 31.68 19.12 -9.35
C PRO A 515 32.34 17.96 -10.09
N PHE A 516 33.56 17.61 -9.68
CA PHE A 516 34.36 16.56 -10.33
C PHE A 516 33.62 15.21 -10.37
N GLU A 517 32.90 14.89 -9.31
CA GLU A 517 32.17 13.64 -9.10
C GLU A 517 31.03 13.42 -10.11
N VAL A 518 30.47 14.50 -10.66
CA VAL A 518 29.38 14.45 -11.66
C VAL A 518 29.82 14.94 -13.05
N ALA A 519 31.09 15.30 -13.23
CA ALA A 519 31.61 15.82 -14.49
C ALA A 519 31.38 14.85 -15.67
N SER A 520 31.57 13.54 -15.44
CA SER A 520 31.32 12.51 -16.46
C SER A 520 29.86 12.42 -16.90
N LEU A 521 28.90 12.66 -15.99
CA LEU A 521 27.48 12.69 -16.30
C LEU A 521 27.12 13.93 -17.11
N PHE A 522 27.69 15.08 -16.75
CA PHE A 522 27.53 16.32 -17.50
C PHE A 522 28.10 16.20 -18.92
N GLU A 523 29.31 15.64 -19.08
CA GLU A 523 29.91 15.41 -20.39
C GLU A 523 29.07 14.45 -21.25
N ALA A 524 28.50 13.40 -20.64
CA ALA A 524 27.63 12.46 -21.36
C ALA A 524 26.37 13.15 -21.92
N ASP A 525 25.77 14.07 -21.17
CA ASP A 525 24.62 14.89 -21.61
C ASP A 525 25.03 15.82 -22.77
N VAL A 526 26.19 16.50 -22.66
CA VAL A 526 26.72 17.39 -23.70
C VAL A 526 27.01 16.64 -25.01
N LEU A 527 27.47 15.40 -24.90
CA LEU A 527 27.72 14.52 -26.06
C LEU A 527 26.45 13.87 -26.63
N GLY A 528 25.28 14.09 -26.02
CA GLY A 528 24.00 13.54 -26.48
C GLY A 528 23.84 12.04 -26.26
N SER A 529 24.40 11.52 -25.16
CA SER A 529 24.31 10.09 -24.82
C SER A 529 22.85 9.67 -24.58
N THR A 530 22.45 8.53 -25.14
CA THR A 530 21.09 7.99 -25.02
C THR A 530 21.07 6.56 -24.50
N ARG A 531 19.95 6.16 -23.89
CA ARG A 531 19.70 4.80 -23.37
C ARG A 531 18.35 4.27 -23.86
N PRO A 532 18.24 2.97 -24.22
CA PRO A 532 16.99 2.37 -24.70
C PRO A 532 15.98 2.15 -23.56
N ARG A 533 14.71 2.49 -23.80
CA ARG A 533 13.57 2.22 -22.91
C ARG A 533 12.37 1.70 -23.70
N ARG A 534 11.66 0.70 -23.16
CA ARG A 534 10.39 0.21 -23.73
C ARG A 534 9.20 0.97 -23.17
N VAL A 535 8.50 1.71 -24.02
CA VAL A 535 7.35 2.56 -23.67
C VAL A 535 6.05 1.92 -24.20
N ARG A 536 4.94 2.09 -23.48
CA ARG A 536 3.61 1.69 -23.98
C ARG A 536 3.15 2.69 -25.04
N MET A 537 2.60 2.20 -26.16
CA MET A 537 1.92 3.05 -27.14
C MET A 537 0.66 3.68 -26.54
#